data_AF-A0AAV2S1Z0-F1
#
_entry.id   AF-A0AAV2S1Z0-F1
#
_cell.length_a   1.000
_cell.length_b   1.000
_cell.length_c   1.000
_cell.angle_alpha   90.00
_cell.angle_beta   90.00
_cell.angle_gamma   90.00
#
_symmetry.space_group_name_H-M   'P 1'
#
loop_
_entity.id
_entity.type
_entity.pdbx_description
1 polymer ?
#
loop_
_entity_poly.entity_id
_entity_poly.type
_entity_poly.pdbx_seq_one_letter_code
_entity_poly.pdbx_strand_id
1 'polypeptide(L)'
;VIQPINPLTSNTRYRVSVTARSDVPFFGPNLPSSAIFNKDSNFKNFLLTKLINAELSCLKAERFAKLEQRTRVSLLRSLVDELRFKTNSFLGITEIKEEPPKIEKSSNRFSEIVRNMIDGRKKEGHAHRDGNKSASVNNINSLSQSTPKRSRRSRNSKRTSSNRGPVSPASSPETSGDFYL
;
A
#
# COMPACT_ATOMS: atom_id res chain seq x y z
N VAL A 1 5.76 19.62 -4.06
CA VAL A 1 4.69 20.63 -4.17
C VAL A 1 4.33 20.81 -5.62
N ILE A 2 3.04 20.91 -5.94
CA ILE A 2 2.54 21.13 -7.31
C ILE A 2 1.73 22.43 -7.29
N GLN A 3 2.12 23.38 -8.13
CA GLN A 3 1.45 24.67 -8.27
C GLN A 3 0.82 24.77 -9.66
N PRO A 4 -0.51 24.98 -9.77
CA PRO A 4 -1.14 25.17 -11.05
C PRO A 4 -0.76 26.54 -11.64
N ILE A 5 -0.54 26.56 -12.95
CA ILE A 5 -0.33 27.75 -13.78
C ILE A 5 -1.54 27.82 -14.74
N ASN A 6 -2.16 29.00 -14.85
CA ASN A 6 -3.37 29.21 -15.64
C ASN A 6 -4.50 28.21 -15.30
N PRO A 7 -4.89 28.09 -14.01
CA PRO A 7 -5.90 27.15 -13.58
C PRO A 7 -7.24 27.39 -14.29
N LEU A 8 -8.04 26.33 -14.42
CA LEU A 8 -9.38 26.36 -15.05
C LEU A 8 -9.40 26.72 -16.55
N THR A 9 -8.24 26.67 -17.22
CA THR A 9 -8.13 26.90 -18.67
C THR A 9 -7.68 25.63 -19.40
N SER A 10 -7.86 25.60 -20.73
CA SER A 10 -7.29 24.53 -21.58
C SER A 10 -5.76 24.49 -21.55
N ASN A 11 -5.11 25.61 -21.23
CA ASN A 11 -3.66 25.77 -21.14
C ASN A 11 -3.12 25.60 -19.71
N THR A 12 -3.83 24.84 -18.87
CA THR A 12 -3.39 24.56 -17.50
C THR A 12 -2.06 23.80 -17.51
N ARG A 13 -1.06 24.33 -16.80
CA ARG A 13 0.25 23.72 -16.60
C ARG A 13 0.56 23.60 -15.11
N TYR A 14 1.59 22.85 -14.75
CA TYR A 14 1.94 22.57 -13.36
C TYR A 14 3.43 22.82 -13.13
N ARG A 15 3.75 23.74 -12.21
CA ARG A 15 5.11 23.88 -11.68
C ARG A 15 5.29 22.87 -10.54
N VAL A 16 6.39 22.13 -10.59
CA VAL A 16 6.69 21.08 -9.61
C VAL A 16 7.98 21.42 -8.87
N SER A 17 7.92 21.36 -7.55
CA SER A 17 9.12 21.41 -6.70
C SER A 17 9.14 20.22 -5.76
N VAL A 18 10.33 19.79 -5.35
CA VAL A 18 10.52 18.66 -4.44
C VAL A 18 11.30 19.16 -3.23
N THR A 19 10.85 18.77 -2.05
CA THR A 19 11.57 18.97 -0.80
C THR A 19 11.54 17.66 -0.03
N ALA A 20 12.64 17.34 0.65
CA ALA A 20 12.80 16.16 1.46
C ALA A 20 13.68 16.49 2.67
N ARG A 21 13.65 15.63 3.69
CA ARG A 21 14.59 15.74 4.81
C ARG A 21 16.01 15.40 4.35
N SER A 22 17.01 15.90 5.06
CA SER A 22 18.42 15.68 4.74
C SER A 22 18.86 14.21 4.82
N ASP A 23 18.18 13.39 5.61
CA ASP A 23 18.44 11.95 5.76
C ASP A 23 17.73 11.09 4.69
N VAL A 24 16.93 11.70 3.82
CA VAL A 24 16.27 11.00 2.72
C VAL A 24 17.19 11.03 1.50
N PRO A 25 17.63 9.88 0.97
CA PRO A 25 18.46 9.85 -0.23
C PRO A 25 17.69 10.39 -1.44
N PHE A 26 18.44 10.82 -2.45
CA PHE A 26 17.84 11.28 -3.69
C PHE A 26 16.94 10.20 -4.32
N PHE A 27 15.82 10.63 -4.89
CA PHE A 27 14.88 9.74 -5.57
C PHE A 27 14.45 10.31 -6.92
N GLY A 28 14.49 9.46 -7.94
CA GLY A 28 14.06 9.82 -9.30
C GLY A 28 12.55 9.78 -9.49
N PRO A 29 12.06 10.11 -10.69
CA PRO A 29 12.79 10.71 -11.82
C PRO A 29 13.23 12.16 -11.55
N ASN A 30 14.28 12.63 -12.21
CA ASN A 30 14.76 14.02 -12.07
C ASN A 30 13.71 15.00 -12.59
N LEU A 31 13.66 16.19 -11.99
CA LEU A 31 12.84 17.25 -12.56
C LEU A 31 13.42 17.66 -13.93
N PRO A 32 12.56 17.94 -14.92
CA PRO A 32 13.02 18.57 -16.16
C PRO A 32 13.60 19.95 -15.86
N SER A 33 14.48 20.45 -16.73
CA SER A 33 15.17 21.74 -16.55
C SER A 33 14.20 22.91 -16.26
N SER A 34 13.03 22.93 -16.91
CA SER A 34 12.00 23.95 -16.68
C SER A 34 11.11 23.71 -15.47
N ALA A 35 11.10 22.50 -14.88
CA ALA A 35 10.24 22.05 -13.79
C ALA A 35 8.72 22.32 -14.01
N ILE A 36 8.28 22.47 -15.27
CA ILE A 36 6.90 22.74 -15.66
C ILE A 36 6.39 21.60 -16.53
N PHE A 37 5.18 21.12 -16.22
CA PHE A 37 4.51 20.01 -16.91
C PHE A 37 3.16 20.44 -17.48
N ASN A 38 2.76 19.81 -18.58
CA ASN A 38 1.41 19.97 -19.14
C ASN A 38 0.42 19.04 -18.43
N LYS A 39 -0.89 19.31 -18.58
CA LYS A 39 -1.94 18.41 -18.09
C LYS A 39 -2.12 17.23 -19.04
N ASP A 40 -1.21 16.27 -18.98
CA ASP A 40 -1.21 15.07 -19.82
C ASP A 40 -0.89 13.78 -19.04
N SER A 41 -0.86 12.64 -19.74
CA SER A 41 -0.51 11.34 -19.17
C SER A 41 0.94 11.27 -18.71
N ASN A 42 1.85 12.00 -19.37
CA ASN A 42 3.26 12.03 -19.02
C ASN A 42 3.47 12.64 -17.64
N PHE A 43 2.80 13.76 -17.34
CA PHE A 43 2.84 14.35 -16.00
C PHE A 43 2.31 13.39 -14.93
N LYS A 44 1.20 12.71 -15.21
CA LYS A 44 0.63 11.70 -14.31
C LYS A 44 1.64 10.58 -14.02
N ASN A 45 2.26 10.03 -15.06
CA ASN A 45 3.24 8.95 -14.93
C ASN A 45 4.47 9.42 -14.14
N PHE A 46 5.03 10.58 -14.51
CA PHE A 46 6.13 11.20 -13.77
C PHE A 46 5.80 11.34 -12.28
N LEU A 47 4.63 11.90 -11.96
CA LEU A 47 4.23 12.16 -10.59
C LEU A 47 4.05 10.87 -9.79
N LEU A 48 3.39 9.87 -10.36
CA LEU A 48 3.19 8.57 -9.70
C LEU A 48 4.52 7.88 -9.42
N THR A 49 5.39 7.80 -10.42
CA THR A 49 6.73 7.21 -10.24
C THR A 49 7.53 7.99 -9.20
N LYS A 50 7.47 9.33 -9.22
CA LYS A 50 8.16 10.19 -8.25
C LYS A 50 7.69 9.96 -6.82
N LEU A 51 6.37 9.81 -6.62
CA LEU A 51 5.79 9.56 -5.30
C LEU A 51 6.16 8.18 -4.75
N ILE A 52 6.11 7.13 -5.59
CA ILE A 52 6.51 5.78 -5.17
C ILE A 52 8.00 5.75 -4.79
N ASN A 53 8.86 6.33 -5.62
CA ASN A 53 10.29 6.40 -5.32
C ASN A 53 10.59 7.25 -4.08
N ALA A 54 9.81 8.31 -3.83
CA ALA A 54 9.90 9.10 -2.61
C ALA A 54 9.60 8.24 -1.39
N GLU A 55 8.53 7.45 -1.42
CA GLU A 55 8.16 6.55 -0.33
C GLU A 55 9.26 5.51 -0.06
N LEU A 56 9.77 4.86 -1.11
CA LEU A 56 10.87 3.90 -0.99
C LEU A 56 12.14 4.53 -0.42
N SER A 57 12.41 5.80 -0.75
CA SER A 57 13.59 6.51 -0.25
C SER A 57 13.41 6.99 1.18
N CYS A 58 12.19 7.38 1.56
CA CYS A 58 11.84 7.67 2.94
C CYS A 58 12.08 6.47 3.87
N LEU A 59 11.83 5.23 3.40
CA LEU A 59 12.12 4.03 4.21
C LEU A 59 13.60 3.89 4.56
N LYS A 60 14.51 4.42 3.73
CA LYS A 60 15.96 4.41 3.96
C LYS A 60 16.41 5.51 4.93
N ALA A 61 15.54 6.48 5.24
CA ALA A 61 15.86 7.55 6.17
C ALA A 61 16.00 7.02 7.60
N GLU A 62 16.86 7.66 8.41
CA GLU A 62 17.34 7.14 9.69
C GLU A 62 16.21 6.72 10.64
N ARG A 63 15.16 7.56 10.79
CA ARG A 63 14.04 7.27 11.71
C ARG A 63 13.23 6.05 11.27
N PHE A 64 13.02 5.89 9.97
CA PHE A 64 12.27 4.76 9.42
C PHE A 64 13.13 3.49 9.41
N ALA A 65 14.40 3.60 9.02
CA ALA A 65 15.35 2.48 9.06
C ALA A 65 15.49 1.93 10.49
N LYS A 66 15.66 2.77 11.52
CA LYS A 66 15.73 2.31 12.92
C LYS A 66 14.48 1.55 13.36
N LEU A 67 13.30 2.06 13.00
CA LEU A 67 12.03 1.41 13.33
C LEU A 67 11.87 0.07 12.57
N GLU A 68 12.18 0.07 11.29
CA GLU A 68 12.16 -1.12 10.42
C GLU A 68 13.10 -2.20 10.94
N GLN A 69 14.34 -1.85 11.31
CA GLN A 69 15.27 -2.77 11.94
C GLN A 69 14.75 -3.32 13.27
N ARG A 70 14.16 -2.49 14.14
CA ARG A 70 13.57 -2.97 15.40
C ARG A 70 12.45 -3.99 15.15
N THR A 71 11.56 -3.71 14.20
CA THR A 71 10.49 -4.62 13.80
C THR A 71 11.04 -5.90 13.19
N ARG A 72 12.01 -5.79 12.27
CA ARG A 72 12.67 -6.94 11.63
C ARG A 72 13.30 -7.86 12.67
N VAL A 73 14.10 -7.32 13.58
CA VAL A 73 14.75 -8.09 14.66
C VAL A 73 13.71 -8.76 15.56
N SER A 74 12.66 -8.04 15.96
CA SER A 74 11.60 -8.61 16.80
C SER A 74 10.90 -9.79 16.12
N LEU A 75 10.53 -9.64 14.84
CA LEU A 75 9.83 -10.69 14.09
C LEU A 75 10.73 -11.91 13.89
N LEU A 76 12.00 -11.70 13.53
CA LEU A 76 12.96 -12.79 13.35
C LEU A 76 13.23 -13.52 14.65
N ARG A 77 13.36 -12.81 15.77
CA ARG A 77 13.52 -13.42 17.09
C ARG A 77 12.33 -14.32 17.44
N SER A 78 11.10 -13.80 17.30
CA SER A 78 9.90 -14.61 17.54
C SER A 78 9.83 -15.84 16.64
N LEU A 79 10.22 -15.72 15.36
CA LEU A 79 10.27 -16.84 14.43
C LEU A 79 11.30 -17.89 14.87
N VAL A 80 12.49 -17.46 15.27
CA VAL A 80 13.56 -18.36 15.76
C VAL A 80 13.11 -19.10 17.01
N ASP A 81 12.51 -18.40 17.97
CA ASP A 81 12.04 -18.99 19.22
C ASP A 81 10.91 -20.02 18.97
N GLU A 82 9.96 -19.70 18.07
CA GLU A 82 8.88 -20.61 17.70
C GLU A 82 9.38 -21.86 16.98
N LEU A 83 10.34 -21.71 16.06
CA LEU A 83 10.94 -22.84 15.35
C LEU A 83 11.75 -23.72 16.30
N ARG A 84 12.58 -23.13 17.17
CA ARG A 84 13.33 -23.88 18.18
C ARG A 84 12.41 -24.68 19.09
N PHE A 85 11.33 -24.05 19.58
CA PHE A 85 10.34 -24.73 20.41
C PHE A 85 9.70 -25.93 19.69
N LYS A 86 9.28 -25.74 18.43
CA LYS A 86 8.69 -26.81 17.62
C LYS A 86 9.68 -27.93 17.33
N THR A 87 10.93 -27.62 17.02
CA THR A 87 11.99 -28.60 16.79
C THR A 87 12.28 -29.40 18.06
N ASN A 88 12.41 -28.75 19.21
CA ASN A 88 12.66 -29.42 20.49
C ASN A 88 11.48 -30.34 20.86
N SER A 89 10.25 -29.85 20.66
CA SER A 89 9.03 -30.65 20.88
C SER A 89 8.97 -31.88 19.96
N PHE A 90 9.34 -31.73 18.68
CA PHE A 90 9.33 -32.83 17.71
C PHE A 90 10.40 -33.89 18.01
N LEU A 91 11.59 -33.47 18.44
CA LEU A 91 12.70 -34.37 18.76
C LEU A 91 12.61 -34.98 20.16
N GLY A 92 11.60 -34.61 20.96
CA GLY A 92 11.48 -35.04 22.35
C GLY A 92 12.59 -34.48 23.26
N ILE A 93 13.24 -33.39 22.84
CA ILE A 93 14.24 -32.69 23.64
C ILE A 93 13.48 -31.81 24.63
N THR A 94 13.14 -32.36 25.80
CA THR A 94 12.67 -31.58 26.94
C THR A 94 13.85 -30.83 27.53
N GLU A 95 13.82 -29.51 27.45
CA GLU A 95 14.80 -28.65 28.11
C GLU A 95 14.84 -28.98 29.61
N ILE A 96 15.95 -29.52 30.10
CA ILE A 96 16.25 -29.58 31.53
C ILE A 96 16.39 -28.13 31.99
N LYS A 97 15.36 -27.66 32.70
CA LYS A 97 15.23 -26.28 33.14
C LYS A 97 16.14 -26.03 34.34
N GLU A 98 17.40 -25.68 34.12
CA GLU A 98 18.11 -24.85 35.09
C GLU A 98 17.61 -23.40 34.91
N GLU A 99 16.93 -22.87 35.93
CA GLU A 99 16.46 -21.48 35.97
C GLU A 99 17.64 -20.51 36.01
N PRO A 100 17.75 -19.58 35.04
CA PRO A 100 17.90 -18.16 35.41
C PRO A 100 17.23 -17.18 34.40
N PRO A 101 17.43 -15.87 34.58
CA PRO A 101 16.46 -14.90 35.10
C PRO A 101 15.32 -14.53 34.14
N LYS A 102 14.23 -14.01 34.70
CA LYS A 102 13.02 -13.53 34.02
C LYS A 102 13.35 -12.55 32.88
N ILE A 103 13.41 -13.05 31.65
CA ILE A 103 13.38 -12.22 30.45
C ILE A 103 11.93 -11.77 30.27
N GLU A 104 11.70 -10.48 30.50
CA GLU A 104 10.41 -9.83 30.28
C GLU A 104 9.82 -10.22 28.91
N LYS A 105 8.62 -10.80 28.91
CA LYS A 105 7.78 -11.08 27.73
C LYS A 105 7.26 -9.79 27.06
N SER A 106 8.07 -8.74 27.04
CA SER A 106 7.76 -7.40 26.52
C SER A 106 7.73 -7.37 24.98
N SER A 107 8.48 -8.27 24.33
CA SER A 107 8.68 -8.28 22.86
C SER A 107 7.45 -8.70 22.03
N ASN A 108 6.43 -9.30 22.65
CA ASN A 108 5.30 -9.89 21.90
C ASN A 108 4.20 -8.88 21.54
N ARG A 109 4.15 -7.71 22.21
CA ARG A 109 3.05 -6.76 22.04
C ARG A 109 3.01 -6.13 20.65
N PHE A 110 4.16 -5.84 20.04
CA PHE A 110 4.20 -5.26 18.69
C PHE A 110 3.73 -6.27 17.64
N SER A 111 4.17 -7.54 17.74
CA SER A 111 3.75 -8.59 16.81
C SER A 111 2.25 -8.89 16.91
N GLU A 112 1.65 -8.81 18.10
CA GLU A 112 0.20 -8.97 18.28
C GLU A 112 -0.58 -7.83 17.64
N ILE A 113 -0.12 -6.59 17.80
CA ILE A 113 -0.75 -5.42 17.14
C ILE A 113 -0.71 -5.58 15.61
N VAL A 114 0.42 -6.01 15.05
CA VAL A 114 0.55 -6.22 13.60
C VAL A 114 -0.34 -7.38 13.13
N ARG A 115 -0.36 -8.52 13.84
CA ARG A 115 -1.25 -9.64 13.51
C ARG A 115 -2.72 -9.21 13.55
N ASN A 116 -3.15 -8.54 14.62
CA ASN A 116 -4.52 -8.06 14.75
C ASN A 116 -4.91 -7.06 13.65
N MET A 117 -3.96 -6.24 13.18
CA MET A 117 -4.19 -5.30 12.07
C MET A 117 -4.30 -6.00 10.71
N ILE A 118 -3.56 -7.09 10.47
CA ILE A 118 -3.59 -7.88 9.24
C ILE A 118 -4.83 -8.79 9.22
N ASP A 119 -5.13 -9.42 10.35
CA ASP A 119 -6.26 -10.35 10.50
C ASP A 119 -7.61 -9.62 10.59
N GLY A 120 -7.62 -8.35 11.02
CA GLY A 120 -8.81 -7.49 11.10
C GLY A 120 -9.48 -7.18 9.75
N ARG A 121 -8.95 -7.65 8.60
CA ARG A 121 -9.56 -7.49 7.28
C ARG A 121 -10.46 -8.65 6.82
N LYS A 122 -10.65 -9.70 7.63
CA LYS A 122 -11.63 -10.76 7.35
C LYS A 122 -12.76 -10.79 8.39
N LYS A 123 -13.83 -10.06 8.10
CA LYS A 123 -15.22 -10.43 8.41
C LYS A 123 -16.18 -9.52 7.65
N GLU A 124 -16.44 -9.86 6.39
CA GLU A 124 -17.69 -9.49 5.74
C GLU A 124 -18.83 -10.36 6.28
N GLY A 125 -19.97 -9.72 6.54
CA GLY A 125 -21.30 -10.28 6.30
C GLY A 125 -21.75 -11.47 7.14
N HIS A 126 -22.33 -11.20 8.32
CA HIS A 126 -23.41 -12.05 8.82
C HIS A 126 -24.75 -11.37 8.56
N ALA A 127 -25.44 -11.88 7.54
CA ALA A 127 -26.86 -11.70 7.37
C ALA A 127 -27.59 -12.27 8.59
N HIS A 128 -28.33 -11.42 9.31
CA HIS A 128 -29.43 -11.86 10.15
C HIS A 128 -30.74 -11.48 9.46
N ARG A 129 -31.37 -12.52 8.94
CA ARG A 129 -32.75 -12.58 8.44
C ARG A 129 -33.58 -12.99 9.63
N ASP A 130 -34.45 -12.11 10.14
CA ASP A 130 -35.53 -12.53 11.03
C ASP A 130 -36.85 -11.87 10.64
N GLY A 131 -37.88 -12.72 10.57
CA GLY A 131 -39.17 -12.46 9.97
C GLY A 131 -40.15 -11.71 10.87
N ASN A 132 -40.99 -10.91 10.23
CA ASN A 132 -42.15 -10.24 10.80
C ASN A 132 -43.25 -11.22 11.24
N LYS A 133 -43.79 -11.02 12.44
CA LYS A 133 -45.20 -11.28 12.78
C LYS A 133 -45.76 -10.17 13.70
N SER A 134 -47.01 -9.81 13.38
CA SER A 134 -48.07 -9.13 14.16
C SER A 134 -47.90 -7.67 14.62
N ALA A 135 -48.62 -6.80 13.88
CA ALA A 135 -49.68 -5.89 14.33
C ALA A 135 -49.54 -5.12 15.66
N SER A 136 -49.61 -3.78 15.60
CA SER A 136 -50.80 -3.00 15.97
C SER A 136 -50.47 -1.49 16.15
N VAL A 137 -51.19 -0.66 15.38
CA VAL A 137 -51.78 0.64 15.77
C VAL A 137 -50.90 1.92 15.89
N ASN A 138 -51.21 2.83 14.96
CA ASN A 138 -51.34 4.30 15.00
C ASN A 138 -50.15 5.17 15.46
N ASN A 139 -49.65 6.05 14.58
CA ASN A 139 -50.12 7.44 14.58
C ASN A 139 -49.69 8.24 13.33
N ILE A 140 -50.51 9.26 13.04
CA ILE A 140 -50.54 10.09 11.85
C ILE A 140 -49.63 11.31 12.06
N ASN A 141 -48.77 11.67 11.09
CA ASN A 141 -48.69 13.03 10.53
C ASN A 141 -47.47 13.30 9.62
N SER A 142 -47.78 13.98 8.52
CA SER A 142 -47.02 15.03 7.81
C SER A 142 -45.87 14.67 6.85
N LEU A 143 -46.18 14.93 5.56
CA LEU A 143 -45.47 15.85 4.66
C LEU A 143 -44.16 15.39 3.98
N SER A 144 -44.37 14.65 2.87
CA SER A 144 -43.91 14.91 1.49
C SER A 144 -42.46 15.28 1.13
N GLN A 145 -42.03 14.67 0.01
CA GLN A 145 -40.97 15.02 -0.98
C GLN A 145 -39.55 14.48 -0.68
N SER A 146 -39.16 13.28 -1.15
CA SER A 146 -38.80 12.85 -2.53
C SER A 146 -37.34 13.16 -2.95
N THR A 147 -36.46 12.16 -2.82
CA THR A 147 -35.12 12.10 -3.43
C THR A 147 -35.10 11.16 -4.65
N PRO A 148 -34.29 11.42 -5.69
CA PRO A 148 -34.46 10.84 -7.03
C PRO A 148 -33.92 9.41 -7.20
N LYS A 149 -34.64 8.64 -8.03
CA LYS A 149 -34.35 7.25 -8.44
C LYS A 149 -33.12 7.14 -9.35
N ARG A 150 -32.19 6.25 -8.97
CA ARG A 150 -31.01 5.84 -9.75
C ARG A 150 -31.41 4.88 -10.87
N SER A 151 -31.37 5.37 -12.11
CA SER A 151 -31.56 4.62 -13.35
C SER A 151 -30.44 3.58 -13.57
N ARG A 152 -30.82 2.31 -13.65
CA ARG A 152 -29.98 1.22 -14.16
C ARG A 152 -30.09 1.20 -15.68
N ARG A 153 -29.00 1.51 -16.39
CA ARG A 153 -28.90 1.34 -17.84
C ARG A 153 -28.03 0.13 -18.17
N SER A 154 -28.69 -0.95 -18.57
CA SER A 154 -28.13 -2.06 -19.35
C SER A 154 -27.75 -1.54 -20.74
N ARG A 155 -26.53 -1.84 -21.23
CA ARG A 155 -26.18 -1.74 -22.64
C ARG A 155 -25.34 -2.93 -23.07
N ASN A 156 -25.82 -3.52 -24.16
CA ASN A 156 -25.39 -4.76 -24.78
C ASN A 156 -24.18 -4.58 -25.71
N SER A 157 -23.53 -5.71 -25.97
CA SER A 157 -22.42 -6.03 -26.88
C SER A 157 -22.30 -5.25 -28.20
N LYS A 158 -21.05 -4.96 -28.61
CA LYS A 158 -20.52 -5.11 -29.98
C LYS A 158 -18.98 -5.12 -29.95
N ARG A 159 -18.37 -6.31 -30.11
CA ARG A 159 -16.93 -6.50 -30.37
C ARG A 159 -16.75 -6.61 -31.89
N THR A 160 -15.90 -5.76 -32.46
CA THR A 160 -15.40 -5.86 -33.84
C THR A 160 -13.90 -6.12 -33.81
N SER A 161 -13.48 -7.02 -34.69
CA SER A 161 -12.15 -7.58 -34.89
C SER A 161 -11.21 -6.69 -35.72
N SER A 162 -9.95 -6.56 -35.30
CA SER A 162 -8.74 -6.46 -36.13
C SER A 162 -7.54 -6.53 -35.18
N ASN A 163 -6.83 -7.65 -35.07
CA ASN A 163 -5.82 -8.20 -35.96
C ASN A 163 -4.62 -7.26 -36.20
N ARG A 164 -3.55 -7.44 -35.41
CA ARG A 164 -2.13 -7.21 -35.78
C ARG A 164 -1.25 -8.00 -34.81
N GLY A 165 -0.37 -8.82 -35.40
CA GLY A 165 0.44 -9.84 -34.75
C GLY A 165 1.68 -9.32 -34.01
N PRO A 166 2.62 -10.22 -33.65
CA PRO A 166 3.60 -10.05 -32.59
C PRO A 166 4.88 -9.37 -33.09
N VAL A 167 5.54 -8.61 -32.22
CA VAL A 167 6.92 -8.17 -32.45
C VAL A 167 7.73 -8.36 -31.16
N SER A 168 8.76 -9.19 -31.24
CA SER A 168 9.85 -9.36 -30.28
C SER A 168 10.98 -10.09 -31.02
N PRO A 169 12.22 -10.11 -30.51
CA PRO A 169 12.98 -9.07 -29.84
C PRO A 169 14.34 -8.84 -30.56
N ALA A 170 15.00 -7.69 -30.38
CA ALA A 170 16.35 -7.46 -30.92
C ALA A 170 17.34 -7.11 -29.80
N SER A 171 18.14 -8.11 -29.45
CA SER A 171 19.58 -8.11 -29.11
C SER A 171 20.22 -6.91 -28.38
N SER A 172 20.75 -7.21 -27.19
CA SER A 172 21.89 -6.55 -26.55
C SER A 172 23.17 -6.58 -27.41
N PRO A 173 24.14 -5.72 -27.09
CA PRO A 173 25.50 -6.18 -26.94
C PRO A 173 26.03 -5.93 -25.52
N GLU A 174 26.65 -6.96 -24.95
CA GLU A 174 27.62 -6.84 -23.86
C GLU A 174 28.91 -6.22 -24.41
N THR A 175 29.54 -5.28 -23.69
CA THR A 175 31.00 -5.33 -23.42
C THR A 175 31.39 -4.32 -22.33
N SER A 176 32.25 -4.80 -21.41
CA SER A 176 33.27 -4.10 -20.61
C SER A 176 32.87 -2.83 -19.84
N GLY A 177 32.92 -2.79 -18.52
CA GLY A 177 34.11 -3.16 -17.73
C GLY A 177 35.15 -2.06 -17.88
N ASP A 178 35.00 -0.98 -17.11
CA ASP A 178 36.13 -0.13 -16.69
C ASP A 178 35.80 0.59 -15.38
N PHE A 179 36.70 0.37 -14.43
CA PHE A 179 36.84 1.03 -13.13
C PHE A 179 37.06 2.53 -13.32
N TYR A 180 36.37 3.37 -12.54
CA TYR A 180 36.98 4.60 -12.01
C TYR A 180 36.43 4.89 -10.61
N LEU A 181 37.37 5.33 -9.77
CA LEU A 181 37.34 5.64 -8.33
C LEU A 181 36.12 6.45 -7.85
#